data_AF-A0A957U9Z9-F1
#
_entry.id   AF-A0A957U9Z9-F1
#
_cell.length_a   1.000
_cell.length_b   1.000
_cell.length_c   1.000
_cell.angle_alpha   90.00
_cell.angle_beta   90.00
_cell.angle_gamma   90.00
#
_symmetry.space_group_name_H-M   'P 1'
#
loop_
_entity.id
_entity.type
_entity.pdbx_description
1 polymer ?
#
loop_
_entity_poly.entity_id
_entity_poly.type
_entity_poly.pdbx_seq_one_letter_code
_entity_poly.pdbx_strand_id
1 'polypeptide(L)'
;MNEHLVEQVSGLRFPAQLPETLLEVEQHFDAPRIDDIPAAVRAALRGSKPMQRIRPGMRVAVGAGSRGISNLPVIVRAVVEEVRAAGADPFV
;
A
#
# COMPACT_ATOMS: atom_id res chain seq x y z
N MET A 1 11.01 5.61 -22.49
CA MET A 1 10.83 4.85 -23.75
C MET A 1 11.73 3.63 -23.80
N ASN A 2 11.13 2.45 -23.67
CA ASN A 2 11.85 1.18 -23.78
C ASN A 2 12.02 0.84 -25.27
N GLU A 3 13.21 1.04 -25.82
CA GLU A 3 13.47 0.92 -27.27
C GLU A 3 13.21 -0.49 -27.85
N HIS A 4 13.08 -1.50 -26.98
CA HIS A 4 12.86 -2.90 -27.37
C HIS A 4 11.45 -3.42 -27.07
N LEU A 5 10.50 -2.58 -26.65
CA LEU A 5 9.17 -3.03 -26.23
C LEU A 5 8.44 -3.80 -27.35
N VAL A 6 8.53 -3.32 -28.59
CA VAL A 6 7.89 -3.95 -29.76
C VAL A 6 8.47 -5.35 -30.03
N GLU A 7 9.80 -5.51 -29.94
CA GLU A 7 10.47 -6.82 -30.05
C GLU A 7 10.03 -7.79 -28.95
N GLN A 8 9.95 -7.29 -27.71
CA GLN A 8 9.55 -8.09 -26.55
C GLN A 8 8.09 -8.58 -26.65
N VAL A 9 7.18 -7.71 -27.11
CA VAL A 9 5.75 -8.04 -27.23
C VAL A 9 5.48 -8.94 -28.43
N SER A 10 6.25 -8.80 -29.53
CA SER A 10 6.10 -9.60 -30.75
C SER A 10 6.38 -11.10 -30.52
N GLY A 11 7.16 -11.45 -29.49
CA GLY A 11 7.44 -12.84 -29.11
C GLY A 11 6.41 -13.50 -28.18
N LEU A 12 5.45 -12.73 -27.65
CA LEU A 12 4.44 -13.24 -26.72
C LEU A 12 3.36 -14.03 -27.46
N ARG A 13 3.05 -15.24 -26.97
CA ARG A 13 1.93 -16.05 -27.48
C ARG A 13 0.67 -15.68 -26.71
N PHE A 14 -0.32 -15.14 -27.43
CA PHE A 14 -1.62 -14.82 -26.86
C PHE A 14 -2.62 -15.95 -27.17
N PRO A 15 -3.41 -16.41 -26.20
CA PRO A 15 -4.43 -17.44 -26.42
C PRO A 15 -5.65 -16.94 -27.21
N ALA A 16 -5.68 -15.64 -27.55
CA ALA A 16 -6.72 -14.98 -28.31
C ALA A 16 -6.11 -14.04 -29.36
N GLN A 17 -6.89 -13.70 -30.40
CA GLN A 17 -6.52 -12.65 -31.34
C GLN A 17 -6.48 -11.29 -30.63
N LEU A 18 -5.37 -10.57 -30.79
CA LEU A 18 -5.22 -9.20 -30.33
C LEU A 18 -5.77 -8.22 -31.37
N PRO A 19 -6.12 -6.98 -30.97
CA PRO A 19 -6.43 -5.91 -31.92
C PRO A 19 -5.26 -5.64 -32.88
N GLU A 20 -5.58 -5.20 -34.10
CA GLU A 20 -4.57 -4.86 -35.13
C GLU A 20 -3.68 -3.69 -34.72
N THR A 21 -4.16 -2.84 -33.80
CA THR A 21 -3.43 -1.67 -33.30
C THR A 21 -3.24 -1.80 -31.80
N LEU A 22 -1.99 -1.65 -31.36
CA LEU A 22 -1.60 -1.53 -29.96
C LEU A 22 -0.97 -0.16 -29.75
N LEU A 23 -1.29 0.47 -28.61
CA LEU A 23 -0.70 1.76 -28.22
C LEU A 23 0.23 1.53 -27.04
N GLU A 24 1.46 2.06 -27.13
CA GLU A 24 2.35 2.14 -25.98
C GLU A 24 1.85 3.22 -25.02
N VAL A 25 1.72 2.88 -23.75
CA VAL A 25 1.38 3.81 -22.68
C VAL A 25 2.49 3.76 -21.65
N GLU A 26 3.21 4.87 -21.52
CA GLU A 26 4.16 5.08 -20.43
C GLU A 26 3.48 5.90 -19.33
N GLN A 27 3.40 5.35 -18.12
CA GLN A 27 2.82 6.03 -16.97
C GLN A 27 3.89 6.31 -15.94
N HIS A 28 4.09 7.59 -15.63
CA HIS A 28 4.93 8.03 -14.54
C HIS A 28 4.06 8.34 -13.33
N PHE A 29 4.37 7.70 -12.21
CA PHE A 29 3.74 8.01 -10.94
C PHE A 29 4.70 8.81 -10.08
N ASP A 30 4.20 9.83 -9.41
CA ASP A 30 4.93 10.46 -8.33
C ASP A 30 5.22 9.41 -7.26
N ALA A 31 6.50 9.22 -6.93
CA ALA A 31 6.97 8.29 -5.94
C ALA A 31 7.65 9.02 -4.76
N PRO A 32 6.89 9.83 -3.99
CA PRO A 32 7.44 10.54 -2.85
C PRO A 32 8.00 9.57 -1.81
N ARG A 33 9.17 9.88 -1.27
CA ARG A 33 9.86 9.06 -0.27
C ARG A 33 9.50 9.52 1.13
N ILE A 34 9.29 8.55 2.02
CA ILE A 34 9.15 8.77 3.46
C ILE A 34 10.37 8.11 4.12
N ASP A 35 11.18 8.91 4.79
CA ASP A 35 12.39 8.41 5.46
C ASP A 35 12.10 7.76 6.81
N ASP A 36 11.15 8.32 7.58
CA ASP A 36 10.69 7.75 8.87
C ASP A 36 9.22 7.31 8.75
N ILE A 37 9.05 6.05 8.36
CA ILE A 37 7.73 5.43 8.19
C ILE A 37 6.95 5.41 9.52
N PRO A 38 7.50 4.95 10.66
CA PRO A 38 6.79 5.03 11.94
C PRO A 38 6.30 6.43 12.29
N ALA A 39 7.14 7.46 12.16
CA ALA A 39 6.74 8.83 12.47
C ALA A 39 5.61 9.31 11.55
N ALA A 40 5.68 9.00 10.26
CA ALA A 40 4.62 9.34 9.30
C ALA A 40 3.29 8.64 9.62
N VAL A 41 3.33 7.36 10.01
CA VAL A 41 2.12 6.62 10.44
C VAL A 41 1.49 7.26 11.67
N ARG A 42 2.28 7.58 12.69
CA ARG A 42 1.79 8.27 13.91
C ARG A 42 1.16 9.62 13.58
N ALA A 43 1.80 10.40 12.70
CA ALA A 43 1.27 11.67 12.25
C ALA A 43 -0.06 11.52 11.52
N ALA A 44 -0.19 10.52 10.63
CA ALA A 44 -1.41 10.24 9.89
C ALA A 44 -2.57 9.74 10.79
N LEU A 45 -2.26 8.98 11.84
CA LEU A 45 -3.27 8.47 12.78
C LEU A 45 -3.72 9.52 13.80
N ARG A 46 -2.86 10.51 14.11
CA ARG A 46 -3.15 11.56 15.10
C ARG A 46 -4.45 12.32 14.75
N GLY A 47 -5.42 12.25 15.65
CA GLY A 47 -6.72 12.92 15.45
C GLY A 47 -7.59 12.30 14.35
N SER A 48 -7.20 11.16 13.78
CA SER A 48 -8.01 10.46 12.79
C SER A 48 -9.31 9.94 13.40
N LYS A 49 -10.38 9.87 12.58
CA LYS A 49 -11.69 9.37 13.02
C LYS A 49 -11.64 7.97 13.65
N PRO A 50 -10.86 6.99 13.14
CA PRO A 50 -10.73 5.69 13.78
C PRO A 50 -10.16 5.80 15.20
N MET A 51 -9.07 6.56 15.38
CA MET A 51 -8.43 6.72 16.69
C MET A 51 -9.36 7.39 17.71
N GLN A 52 -10.18 8.36 17.29
CA GLN A 52 -11.18 8.99 18.16
C GLN A 52 -12.30 8.04 18.63
N ARG A 53 -12.52 6.92 17.92
CA ARG A 53 -13.56 5.94 18.25
C ARG A 53 -13.06 4.79 19.12
N ILE A 54 -11.74 4.60 19.20
CA ILE A 54 -11.14 3.58 20.04
C ILE A 54 -11.30 4.00 21.50
N ARG A 55 -11.76 3.06 22.33
CA ARG A 55 -11.86 3.22 23.78
C ARG A 55 -11.00 2.16 24.45
N PRO A 56 -10.42 2.46 25.64
CA PRO A 56 -9.67 1.46 26.38
C PRO A 56 -10.45 0.16 26.60
N GLY A 57 -9.78 -0.98 26.48
CA GLY A 57 -10.35 -2.32 26.61
C GLY A 57 -11.04 -2.88 25.36
N MET A 58 -11.16 -2.10 24.28
CA MET A 58 -11.65 -2.64 23.00
C MET A 58 -10.65 -3.63 22.40
N ARG A 59 -11.15 -4.73 21.83
CA ARG A 59 -10.35 -5.60 20.96
C ARG A 59 -10.48 -5.15 19.51
N VAL A 60 -9.36 -4.80 18.87
CA VAL A 60 -9.35 -4.09 17.58
C VAL A 60 -8.59 -4.89 16.52
N ALA A 61 -9.25 -5.18 15.40
CA ALA A 61 -8.61 -5.81 14.25
C ALA A 61 -7.86 -4.76 13.41
N VAL A 62 -6.60 -5.01 13.07
CA VAL A 62 -5.78 -4.20 12.18
C VAL A 62 -5.61 -4.93 10.85
N GLY A 63 -6.44 -4.58 9.87
CA GLY A 63 -6.37 -5.18 8.55
C GLY A 63 -5.10 -4.79 7.78
N ALA A 64 -4.48 -5.76 7.11
CA ALA A 64 -3.32 -5.56 6.23
C ALA A 64 -3.68 -5.93 4.78
N GLY A 65 -3.30 -5.09 3.80
CA GLY A 65 -3.68 -5.27 2.40
C GLY A 65 -2.64 -6.03 1.56
N SER A 66 -3.10 -6.78 0.55
CA SER A 66 -2.26 -7.58 -0.38
C SER A 66 -1.76 -6.82 -1.62
N ARG A 67 -2.00 -5.51 -1.71
CA ARG A 67 -1.78 -4.70 -2.92
C ARG A 67 -0.34 -4.19 -3.09
N GLY A 68 0.65 -5.00 -2.77
CA GLY A 68 2.06 -4.65 -2.99
C GLY A 68 2.55 -3.43 -2.19
N ILE A 69 2.00 -3.19 -1.00
CA ILE A 69 2.43 -2.08 -0.13
C ILE A 69 3.85 -2.36 0.38
N SER A 70 4.80 -1.51 0.02
CA SER A 70 6.17 -1.59 0.53
C SER A 70 6.21 -1.33 2.05
N ASN A 71 7.14 -1.98 2.75
CA ASN A 71 7.36 -1.81 4.19
C ASN A 71 6.14 -2.14 5.06
N LEU A 72 5.22 -2.99 4.57
CA LEU A 72 3.99 -3.36 5.27
C LEU A 72 4.21 -3.81 6.73
N PRO A 73 5.21 -4.65 7.08
CA PRO A 73 5.44 -5.02 8.48
C PRO A 73 5.73 -3.83 9.39
N VAL A 74 6.48 -2.84 8.91
CA VAL A 74 6.83 -1.62 9.68
C VAL A 74 5.60 -0.75 9.88
N ILE A 75 4.80 -0.56 8.82
CA ILE A 75 3.56 0.22 8.87
C ILE A 75 2.57 -0.42 9.84
N VAL A 76 2.30 -1.72 9.70
CA VAL A 76 1.35 -2.45 10.55
C VAL A 76 1.80 -2.42 12.01
N ARG A 77 3.10 -2.61 12.29
CA ARG A 77 3.63 -2.50 13.65
C ARG A 77 3.36 -1.13 14.27
N ALA A 78 3.64 -0.04 13.53
CA ALA A 78 3.39 1.31 14.02
C ALA A 78 1.90 1.57 14.29
N VAL A 79 0.99 1.05 13.45
CA VAL A 79 -0.46 1.13 13.71
C VAL A 79 -0.84 0.37 14.98
N VAL A 80 -0.34 -0.85 15.15
CA VAL A 80 -0.59 -1.69 16.34
C VAL A 80 -0.09 -0.99 17.61
N GLU A 81 1.08 -0.36 17.57
CA GLU A 81 1.63 0.43 18.67
C GLU A 81 0.70 1.59 19.06
N GLU A 82 0.17 2.35 18.10
CA GLU A 82 -0.75 3.46 18.36
C GLU A 82 -2.11 2.98 18.92
N VAL A 83 -2.65 1.87 18.40
CA VAL A 83 -3.89 1.27 18.93
C VAL A 83 -3.68 0.78 20.36
N ARG A 84 -2.54 0.16 20.65
CA ARG A 84 -2.18 -0.27 22.01
C ARG A 84 -2.00 0.94 22.94
N ALA A 85 -1.38 2.02 22.48
CA ALA A 85 -1.20 3.26 23.24
C ALA A 85 -2.55 3.93 23.57
N ALA A 86 -3.57 3.74 22.74
CA ALA A 86 -4.95 4.16 23.03
C ALA A 86 -5.68 3.25 24.06
N GLY A 87 -5.00 2.25 24.62
CA GLY A 87 -5.53 1.34 25.64
C GLY A 87 -6.35 0.17 25.11
N ALA A 88 -6.32 -0.08 23.80
CA ALA A 88 -7.01 -1.22 23.18
C ALA A 88 -6.09 -2.45 23.05
N ASP A 89 -6.69 -3.61 22.76
CA ASP A 89 -6.01 -4.87 22.47
C ASP A 89 -6.04 -5.18 20.96
N PRO A 90 -4.98 -4.82 20.21
CA PRO A 90 -4.92 -5.04 18.77
C PRO A 90 -4.58 -6.47 18.39
N PHE A 91 -5.13 -6.93 17.26
CA PHE A 91 -4.70 -8.15 16.56
C PHE A 91 -4.68 -7.91 15.04
N VAL A 92 -3.85 -8.66 14.32
CA VAL A 92 -3.71 -8.61 12.85
C VAL A 92 -4.42 -9.81 12.25
#